data_AF-A0AAU3FQQ8-F1
#
_entry.id   AF-A0AAU3FQQ8-F1
#
_cell.length_a   1.000
_cell.length_b   1.000
_cell.length_c   1.000
_cell.angle_alpha   90.00
_cell.angle_beta   90.00
_cell.angle_gamma   90.00
#
_symmetry.space_group_name_H-M   'P 1'
#
loop_
_entity.id
_entity.type
_entity.pdbx_description
1 polymer ?
#
loop_
_entity_poly.entity_id
_entity_poly.type
_entity_poly.pdbx_seq_one_letter_code
_entity_poly.pdbx_strand_id
1 'polypeptide(L)'
;MAAPVLLWDLLLCAVLVVGWLLVVLLLALARGAPNASLVPGGLRPWHHLLAVLAVAVYLATTVWGADETPGHLLARATRGVGLAGDLARMVRLLMPTLVVTLAVAFVAGMTVPLPATVPWPEATSAPPRADDGVPVEASSTHGSSSTTGVETPMPSDDPGALRAQAEGVDALLAGSVTSRNDLAAALAAVGQCRDLNRSLTLLQSVARQRRAQRDRAEALTVDALADGPAMRGHLVSAFAHSGDADDAYAAWAQHSISSGCSLDANWRRGNRLSNQAQAAKTEFLRRWNPIARSCELPTRTVRDI
;
A
#
# COMPACT_ATOMS: atom_id res chain seq x y z
N MET A 1 -37.56 30.27 -30.63
CA MET A 1 -37.60 30.35 -29.16
C MET A 1 -36.93 29.10 -28.62
N ALA A 2 -35.67 29.22 -28.17
CA ALA A 2 -34.85 28.07 -27.77
C ALA A 2 -34.23 28.34 -26.40
N ALA A 3 -34.83 27.76 -25.37
CA ALA A 3 -34.18 27.37 -24.12
C ALA A 3 -35.14 26.46 -23.33
N PRO A 4 -34.80 25.17 -23.17
CA PRO A 4 -35.04 24.55 -21.86
C PRO A 4 -33.94 23.58 -21.40
N VAL A 5 -32.80 23.47 -22.10
CA VAL A 5 -31.79 22.43 -21.79
C VAL A 5 -30.98 22.75 -20.52
N LEU A 6 -30.65 24.04 -20.32
CA LEU A 6 -29.88 24.50 -19.16
C LEU A 6 -30.57 24.30 -17.80
N LEU A 7 -31.91 24.34 -17.77
CA LEU A 7 -32.65 24.20 -16.51
C LEU A 7 -32.66 22.73 -16.04
N TRP A 8 -32.69 21.80 -16.99
CA TRP A 8 -32.71 20.36 -16.70
C TRP A 8 -31.35 19.87 -16.18
N ASP A 9 -30.26 20.34 -16.79
CA ASP A 9 -28.90 20.03 -16.34
C ASP A 9 -28.61 20.60 -14.94
N LEU A 10 -29.11 21.80 -14.65
CA LEU A 10 -29.00 22.42 -13.32
C LEU A 10 -29.83 21.68 -12.27
N LEU A 11 -31.04 21.22 -12.62
CA LEU A 11 -31.88 20.39 -11.75
C LEU A 11 -31.22 19.05 -11.45
N LEU A 12 -30.64 18.40 -12.46
CA LEU A 12 -29.93 17.13 -12.28
C LEU A 12 -28.70 17.33 -11.38
N CYS A 13 -27.92 18.39 -11.61
CA CYS A 13 -26.78 18.72 -10.75
C CYS A 13 -27.22 19.01 -9.31
N ALA A 14 -28.30 19.76 -9.12
CA ALA A 14 -28.83 20.06 -7.79
C ALA A 14 -29.27 18.78 -7.06
N VAL A 15 -29.98 17.86 -7.73
CA VAL A 15 -30.41 16.59 -7.14
C VAL A 15 -29.22 15.71 -6.74
N LEU A 16 -28.18 15.66 -7.59
CA LEU A 16 -26.96 14.89 -7.29
C LEU A 16 -26.17 15.48 -6.11
N VAL A 17 -26.04 16.81 -6.04
CA VAL A 17 -25.38 17.50 -4.92
C VAL A 17 -26.15 17.31 -3.62
N VAL A 18 -27.48 17.44 -3.65
CA VAL A 18 -28.34 17.22 -2.47
C VAL A 18 -28.26 15.76 -2.02
N GLY A 19 -28.29 14.79 -2.95
CA GLY A 19 -28.13 13.37 -2.64
C GLY A 19 -26.77 13.07 -2.01
N TRP A 20 -25.70 13.68 -2.51
CA TRP A 20 -24.35 13.53 -1.94
C TRP A 20 -24.24 14.13 -0.53
N LEU A 21 -24.79 15.32 -0.31
CA LEU A 21 -24.81 15.96 1.02
C LEU A 21 -25.61 15.13 2.03
N LEU A 22 -26.72 14.51 1.60
CA LEU A 22 -27.52 13.62 2.46
C LEU A 22 -26.72 12.38 2.88
N VAL A 23 -25.97 11.77 1.95
CA VAL A 23 -25.10 10.62 2.26
C VAL A 23 -24.00 11.01 3.24
N VAL A 24 -23.35 12.17 3.05
CA VAL A 24 -22.33 12.67 3.98
C VAL A 24 -22.92 12.94 5.36
N LEU A 25 -24.12 13.53 5.43
CA LEU A 25 -24.84 13.77 6.69
C LEU A 25 -25.19 12.47 7.41
N LEU A 26 -25.71 11.47 6.70
CA LEU A 26 -26.03 10.16 7.27
C LEU A 26 -24.77 9.44 7.79
N LEU A 27 -23.64 9.58 7.10
CA LEU A 27 -22.35 9.06 7.56
C LEU A 27 -21.83 9.82 8.80
N ALA A 28 -22.02 11.13 8.87
CA ALA A 28 -21.66 11.92 10.05
C ALA A 28 -22.52 11.54 11.27
N LEU A 29 -23.84 11.36 11.07
CA LEU A 29 -24.77 10.89 12.10
C LEU A 29 -24.43 9.47 12.56
N ALA A 30 -24.07 8.57 11.65
CA ALA A 30 -23.62 7.21 11.98
C ALA A 30 -22.31 7.20 12.79
N ARG A 31 -21.44 8.20 12.61
CA ARG A 31 -20.20 8.36 13.39
C ARG A 31 -20.42 8.97 14.78
N GLY A 32 -21.54 9.66 14.99
CA GLY A 32 -21.94 10.22 16.29
C GLY A 32 -22.75 9.28 17.17
N ALA A 33 -23.12 8.08 16.67
CA ALA A 33 -23.85 7.09 17.44
C ALA A 33 -22.88 6.41 18.44
N PRO A 34 -23.13 6.48 19.76
CA PRO A 34 -22.19 6.00 20.78
C PRO A 34 -21.96 4.48 20.78
N ASN A 35 -22.71 3.70 19.98
CA ASN A 35 -22.61 2.24 19.92
C ASN A 35 -22.60 1.74 18.47
N ALA A 36 -21.46 1.20 18.02
CA ALA A 36 -21.24 0.68 16.66
C ALA A 36 -21.85 -0.72 16.39
N SER A 37 -22.85 -1.15 17.17
CA SER A 37 -23.49 -2.47 17.06
C SER A 37 -24.82 -2.48 16.28
N LEU A 38 -25.22 -1.34 15.68
CA LEU A 38 -26.52 -1.19 15.02
C LEU A 38 -26.46 -0.82 13.52
N VAL A 39 -25.36 -1.12 12.83
CA VAL A 39 -25.33 -1.05 11.36
C VAL A 39 -25.64 -2.45 10.81
N PRO A 40 -26.82 -2.69 10.20
CA PRO A 40 -27.16 -4.00 9.66
C PRO A 40 -26.19 -4.34 8.53
N GLY A 41 -25.62 -5.55 8.57
CA GLY A 41 -24.67 -6.07 7.56
C GLY A 41 -25.19 -6.11 6.11
N GLY A 42 -26.45 -5.72 5.88
CA GLY A 42 -27.05 -5.59 4.56
C GLY A 42 -26.66 -4.33 3.77
N LEU A 43 -26.03 -3.30 4.37
CA LEU A 43 -25.71 -2.04 3.66
C LEU A 43 -24.45 -2.10 2.78
N ARG A 44 -23.58 -3.09 3.00
CA ARG A 44 -22.34 -3.29 2.24
C ARG A 44 -22.56 -3.80 0.80
N PRO A 45 -23.51 -4.68 0.47
CA PRO A 45 -23.80 -4.97 -0.94
C PRO A 45 -24.43 -3.78 -1.68
N TRP A 46 -25.26 -2.97 -1.00
CA TRP A 46 -25.92 -1.80 -1.62
C TRP A 46 -24.94 -0.72 -2.06
N HIS A 47 -23.84 -0.49 -1.35
CA HIS A 47 -22.84 0.49 -1.82
C HIS A 47 -22.16 0.08 -3.13
N HIS A 48 -21.96 -1.22 -3.36
CA HIS A 48 -21.32 -1.72 -4.57
C HIS A 48 -22.30 -1.66 -5.74
N LEU A 49 -23.57 -2.02 -5.49
CA LEU A 49 -24.65 -1.87 -6.46
C LEU A 49 -24.81 -0.41 -6.91
N LEU A 50 -24.82 0.54 -5.97
CA LEU A 50 -24.95 1.96 -6.30
C LEU A 50 -23.71 2.50 -7.04
N ALA A 51 -22.51 2.06 -6.67
CA ALA A 51 -21.28 2.43 -7.38
C ALA A 51 -21.26 1.90 -8.82
N VAL A 52 -21.68 0.65 -9.04
CA VAL A 52 -21.78 0.06 -10.39
C VAL A 52 -22.85 0.77 -11.21
N LEU A 53 -24.00 1.10 -10.61
CA LEU A 53 -25.07 1.83 -11.29
C LEU A 53 -24.63 3.23 -11.71
N ALA A 54 -23.87 3.93 -10.86
CA ALA A 54 -23.30 5.24 -11.18
C ALA A 54 -22.30 5.17 -12.34
N VAL A 55 -21.44 4.14 -12.38
CA VAL A 55 -20.52 3.91 -13.51
C VAL A 55 -21.27 3.56 -14.78
N ALA A 56 -22.33 2.75 -14.71
CA ALA A 56 -23.15 2.39 -15.86
C ALA A 56 -23.88 3.61 -16.46
N VAL A 57 -24.46 4.48 -15.62
CA VAL A 57 -25.10 5.74 -16.06
C VAL A 57 -24.06 6.68 -16.67
N TYR A 58 -22.86 6.77 -16.08
CA TYR A 58 -21.76 7.56 -16.63
C TYR A 58 -21.28 7.04 -18.00
N LEU A 59 -21.17 5.72 -18.16
CA LEU A 59 -20.83 5.11 -19.46
C LEU A 59 -21.95 5.30 -20.49
N ALA A 60 -23.22 5.15 -20.08
CA ALA A 60 -24.35 5.38 -20.98
C ALA A 60 -24.39 6.85 -21.46
N THR A 61 -24.16 7.81 -20.57
CA THR A 61 -24.15 9.24 -20.90
C THR A 61 -22.94 9.67 -21.73
N THR A 62 -21.81 8.96 -21.62
CA THR A 62 -20.60 9.24 -22.43
C THR A 62 -20.62 8.51 -23.78
N VAL A 63 -21.27 7.36 -23.89
CA VAL A 63 -21.33 6.54 -25.11
C VAL A 63 -22.52 6.89 -26.01
N TRP A 64 -23.65 7.40 -25.47
CA TRP A 64 -24.82 7.81 -26.27
C TRP A 64 -24.86 9.29 -26.65
N GLY A 65 -23.81 10.05 -26.37
CA GLY A 65 -23.68 11.46 -26.78
C GLY A 65 -23.17 11.68 -28.21
N ALA A 66 -23.48 10.78 -29.15
CA ALA A 66 -23.09 10.93 -30.55
C ALA A 66 -24.17 10.34 -31.47
N ASP A 67 -25.22 11.12 -31.73
CA ASP A 67 -25.96 11.01 -32.98
C ASP A 67 -25.81 12.31 -33.76
N GLU A 68 -25.37 12.13 -35.01
CA GLU A 68 -24.91 13.17 -35.90
C GLU A 68 -26.08 14.04 -36.38
N THR A 69 -26.06 15.33 -36.02
CA THR A 69 -26.92 16.32 -36.69
C THR A 69 -26.19 16.91 -37.90
N PRO A 70 -26.86 17.09 -39.06
CA PRO A 70 -26.23 17.55 -40.31
C PRO A 70 -25.61 18.96 -40.26
N GLY A 71 -25.71 19.67 -39.13
CA GLY A 71 -25.01 20.94 -38.90
C GLY A 71 -23.50 20.80 -38.65
N HIS A 72 -23.02 19.63 -38.20
CA HIS A 72 -21.61 19.47 -37.82
C HIS A 72 -20.66 19.18 -39.00
N LEU A 73 -21.16 18.70 -40.13
CA LEU A 73 -20.35 18.48 -41.34
C LEU A 73 -20.01 19.80 -42.05
N LEU A 74 -20.89 20.80 -41.99
CA LEU A 74 -20.62 22.15 -42.50
C LEU A 74 -19.68 22.97 -41.59
N ALA A 75 -19.68 22.69 -40.28
CA ALA A 75 -18.76 23.34 -39.33
C ALA A 75 -17.33 22.79 -39.41
N ARG A 76 -17.13 21.54 -39.88
CA ARG A 76 -15.81 20.93 -40.06
C ARG A 76 -15.07 21.46 -41.29
N ALA A 77 -15.78 22.04 -42.26
CA ALA A 77 -15.16 22.65 -43.44
C ALA A 77 -14.56 24.05 -43.19
N THR A 78 -14.80 24.68 -42.03
CA THR A 78 -14.47 26.11 -41.82
C THR A 78 -13.63 26.46 -40.59
N ARG A 79 -13.14 25.50 -39.78
CA ARG A 79 -12.23 25.84 -38.67
C ARG A 79 -11.03 24.90 -38.58
N GLY A 80 -9.87 25.50 -38.80
CA GLY A 80 -8.57 24.87 -38.98
C GLY A 80 -7.98 24.18 -37.75
N VAL A 81 -6.98 23.37 -38.07
CA VAL A 81 -6.12 22.58 -37.20
C VAL A 81 -5.31 23.53 -36.30
N GLY A 82 -5.47 23.39 -34.98
CA GLY A 82 -4.70 24.15 -33.98
C GLY A 82 -4.61 23.40 -32.67
N LEU A 83 -3.38 23.32 -32.12
CA LEU A 83 -2.96 22.60 -30.91
C LEU A 83 -3.88 22.83 -29.68
N ALA A 84 -4.55 23.98 -29.61
CA ALA A 84 -5.47 24.35 -28.53
C ALA A 84 -6.77 23.54 -28.52
N GLY A 85 -7.27 23.11 -29.69
CA GLY A 85 -8.49 22.29 -29.80
C GLY A 85 -8.30 20.85 -29.32
N ASP A 86 -7.08 20.33 -29.46
CA ASP A 86 -6.72 18.99 -29.01
C ASP A 86 -6.44 18.96 -27.51
N LEU A 87 -5.85 20.03 -26.95
CA LEU A 87 -5.68 20.17 -25.51
C LEU A 87 -7.03 20.31 -24.78
N ALA A 88 -7.98 21.07 -25.34
CA ALA A 88 -9.32 21.22 -24.77
C ALA A 88 -10.13 19.92 -24.80
N ARG A 89 -9.98 19.11 -25.86
CA ARG A 89 -10.57 17.75 -25.93
C ARG A 89 -9.92 16.79 -24.94
N MET A 90 -8.60 16.83 -24.82
CA MET A 90 -7.86 15.97 -23.89
C MET A 90 -8.19 16.31 -22.43
N VAL A 91 -8.31 17.60 -22.08
CA VAL A 91 -8.75 18.05 -20.75
C VAL A 91 -10.20 17.66 -20.46
N ARG A 92 -11.12 17.78 -21.44
CA ARG A 92 -12.52 17.34 -21.28
C ARG A 92 -12.66 15.84 -21.07
N LEU A 93 -11.78 15.02 -21.64
CA LEU A 93 -11.82 13.57 -21.51
C LEU A 93 -11.11 13.06 -20.24
N LEU A 94 -10.00 13.69 -19.84
CA LEU A 94 -9.19 13.23 -18.70
C LEU A 94 -9.68 13.76 -17.34
N MET A 95 -10.29 14.94 -17.29
CA MET A 95 -10.79 15.52 -16.05
C MET A 95 -11.84 14.66 -15.33
N PRO A 96 -12.88 14.12 -15.99
CA PRO A 96 -13.85 13.29 -15.27
C PRO A 96 -13.24 11.96 -14.82
N THR A 97 -12.30 11.37 -15.57
CA THR A 97 -11.58 10.15 -15.16
C THR A 97 -10.72 10.37 -13.92
N LEU A 98 -10.04 11.53 -13.86
CA LEU A 98 -9.22 11.95 -12.71
C LEU A 98 -10.09 12.21 -11.47
N VAL A 99 -11.24 12.87 -11.64
CA VAL A 99 -12.19 13.14 -10.55
C VAL A 99 -12.77 11.84 -10.00
N VAL A 100 -13.11 10.88 -10.86
CA VAL A 100 -13.61 9.56 -10.45
C VAL A 100 -12.55 8.74 -9.72
N THR A 101 -11.29 8.75 -10.19
CA THR A 101 -10.19 8.04 -9.50
C THR A 101 -9.88 8.65 -8.13
N LEU A 102 -9.90 9.99 -8.01
CA LEU A 102 -9.71 10.67 -6.73
C LEU A 102 -10.89 10.44 -5.78
N ALA A 103 -12.12 10.41 -6.27
CA ALA A 103 -13.30 10.10 -5.47
C ALA A 103 -13.28 8.65 -4.94
N VAL A 104 -12.86 7.68 -5.76
CA VAL A 104 -12.68 6.28 -5.34
C VAL A 104 -11.55 6.14 -4.29
N ALA A 105 -10.45 6.87 -4.46
CA ALA A 105 -9.36 6.90 -3.48
C ALA A 105 -9.78 7.53 -2.14
N PHE A 106 -10.63 8.57 -2.18
CA PHE A 106 -11.16 9.23 -0.98
C PHE A 106 -12.15 8.32 -0.22
N VAL A 107 -13.00 7.59 -0.93
CA VAL A 107 -13.94 6.62 -0.33
C VAL A 107 -13.20 5.44 0.30
N ALA A 108 -12.11 4.96 -0.31
CA ALA A 108 -11.27 3.92 0.28
C ALA A 108 -10.49 4.38 1.53
N GLY A 109 -10.16 5.68 1.63
CA GLY A 109 -9.45 6.26 2.78
C GLY A 109 -10.30 6.48 4.04
N MET A 110 -11.63 6.48 3.94
CA MET A 110 -12.52 6.80 5.07
C MET A 110 -13.14 5.58 5.79
N THR A 111 -12.73 4.35 5.47
CA THR A 111 -13.35 3.12 5.99
C THR A 111 -12.48 2.26 6.92
N VAL A 112 -11.27 2.71 7.28
CA VAL A 112 -10.38 1.95 8.19
C VAL A 112 -10.38 2.61 9.58
N PRO A 113 -10.85 1.94 10.65
CA PRO A 113 -10.76 2.48 12.00
C PRO A 113 -9.31 2.36 12.52
N LEU A 114 -8.78 3.43 13.11
CA LEU A 114 -7.59 3.41 13.93
C LEU A 114 -7.98 2.93 15.35
N PRO A 115 -7.37 1.89 15.92
CA PRO A 115 -7.46 1.67 17.36
C PRO A 115 -6.58 2.69 18.08
N ALA A 116 -7.19 3.47 18.96
CA ALA A 116 -6.50 4.28 19.94
C ALA A 116 -5.92 3.39 21.05
N THR A 117 -4.74 3.77 21.54
CA THR A 117 -4.04 3.29 22.74
C THR A 117 -3.35 1.92 22.65
N VAL A 118 -2.01 1.94 22.62
CA VAL A 118 -1.15 0.83 23.08
C VAL A 118 -0.27 1.39 24.21
N PRO A 119 -0.30 0.81 25.43
CA PRO A 119 0.59 1.22 26.51
C PRO A 119 2.04 0.78 26.22
N TRP A 120 2.99 1.66 26.50
CA TRP A 120 4.42 1.35 26.51
C TRP A 120 4.77 0.41 27.69
N PRO A 121 5.61 -0.62 27.51
CA PRO A 121 6.25 -1.26 28.64
C PRO A 121 7.50 -0.48 29.04
N GLU A 122 7.50 -0.04 30.30
CA GLU A 122 8.63 0.51 31.03
C GLU A 122 9.83 -0.46 30.99
N ALA A 123 11.01 0.06 30.66
CA ALA A 123 12.25 -0.71 30.72
C ALA A 123 12.66 -0.94 32.18
N THR A 124 12.68 -2.21 32.62
CA THR A 124 13.36 -2.59 33.88
C THR A 124 14.69 -3.27 33.56
N SER A 125 15.75 -2.62 33.97
CA SER A 125 17.14 -3.08 33.95
C SER A 125 17.47 -3.92 35.20
N ALA A 126 17.93 -5.17 35.03
CA ALA A 126 18.90 -5.84 35.91
C ALA A 126 19.36 -7.22 35.32
N PRO A 127 20.65 -7.60 35.44
CA PRO A 127 21.20 -8.85 34.88
C PRO A 127 21.17 -10.03 35.88
N PRO A 128 21.12 -11.30 35.43
CA PRO A 128 21.28 -12.44 36.33
C PRO A 128 22.77 -12.76 36.57
N ARG A 129 23.07 -13.10 37.83
CA ARG A 129 24.37 -13.54 38.33
C ARG A 129 24.51 -15.06 38.16
N ALA A 130 25.76 -15.49 38.05
CA ALA A 130 26.20 -16.85 37.78
C ALA A 130 25.95 -17.85 38.93
N ASP A 131 26.02 -19.11 38.47
CA ASP A 131 25.99 -20.45 39.06
C ASP A 131 26.90 -20.71 40.27
N ASP A 132 26.53 -21.72 41.07
CA ASP A 132 27.43 -22.59 41.85
C ASP A 132 26.67 -23.81 42.44
N GLY A 133 27.04 -25.06 42.04
CA GLY A 133 27.24 -26.15 43.01
C GLY A 133 26.38 -27.44 43.03
N VAL A 134 26.54 -28.34 42.03
CA VAL A 134 26.82 -29.82 42.11
C VAL A 134 25.85 -30.83 42.84
N PRO A 135 26.02 -32.19 42.76
CA PRO A 135 25.24 -33.07 41.85
C PRO A 135 24.62 -34.34 42.51
N VAL A 136 23.68 -35.04 41.85
CA VAL A 136 23.39 -36.47 42.16
C VAL A 136 23.05 -37.28 40.89
N GLU A 137 23.85 -38.33 40.69
CA GLU A 137 23.71 -39.57 39.90
C GLU A 137 22.34 -40.27 40.13
N ALA A 138 21.77 -41.17 39.32
CA ALA A 138 22.31 -42.12 38.34
C ALA A 138 21.19 -42.72 37.45
N SER A 139 21.63 -43.40 36.37
CA SER A 139 21.02 -44.57 35.67
C SER A 139 19.81 -44.34 34.75
N SER A 140 19.67 -44.95 33.56
CA SER A 140 20.49 -45.88 32.78
C SER A 140 19.90 -46.05 31.35
N THR A 141 20.79 -46.18 30.36
CA THR A 141 20.75 -47.07 29.17
C THR A 141 19.59 -46.98 28.16
N HIS A 142 19.89 -46.65 26.89
CA HIS A 142 19.75 -47.56 25.71
C HIS A 142 20.38 -46.96 24.42
N GLY A 143 21.44 -47.63 23.95
CA GLY A 143 21.61 -48.17 22.59
C GLY A 143 21.48 -47.31 21.32
N SER A 144 22.64 -47.16 20.66
CA SER A 144 22.91 -47.51 19.24
C SER A 144 22.84 -46.45 18.13
N SER A 145 24.03 -46.26 17.56
CA SER A 145 24.37 -46.31 16.12
C SER A 145 24.30 -45.04 15.26
N SER A 146 25.51 -44.70 14.81
CA SER A 146 25.92 -43.84 13.70
C SER A 146 25.17 -44.03 12.38
N THR A 147 25.00 -42.95 11.61
CA THR A 147 25.41 -42.85 10.19
C THR A 147 25.40 -41.38 9.74
N THR A 148 26.51 -40.94 9.16
CA THR A 148 26.68 -39.69 8.41
C THR A 148 25.81 -39.73 7.16
N GLY A 149 24.76 -38.91 7.13
CA GLY A 149 23.99 -38.58 5.94
C GLY A 149 24.13 -37.09 5.65
N VAL A 150 24.54 -36.74 4.43
CA VAL A 150 24.40 -35.37 3.90
C VAL A 150 22.91 -35.13 3.76
N GLU A 151 22.31 -34.50 4.76
CA GLU A 151 20.90 -34.16 4.78
C GLU A 151 20.71 -32.83 4.06
N THR A 152 20.15 -32.88 2.86
CA THR A 152 19.37 -31.76 2.33
C THR A 152 18.36 -31.38 3.42
N PRO A 153 18.28 -30.12 3.88
CA PRO A 153 17.43 -29.77 5.01
C PRO A 153 15.97 -30.08 4.62
N MET A 154 15.44 -31.16 5.17
CA MET A 154 14.01 -31.40 5.19
C MET A 154 13.39 -30.40 6.15
N PRO A 155 12.21 -29.85 5.85
CA PRO A 155 11.47 -29.05 6.82
C PRO A 155 11.33 -29.89 8.10
N SER A 156 11.76 -29.37 9.23
CA SER A 156 11.44 -30.01 10.50
C SER A 156 9.92 -30.01 10.65
N ASP A 157 9.32 -31.19 10.74
CA ASP A 157 7.89 -31.38 11.01
C ASP A 157 7.48 -30.96 12.44
N ASP A 158 8.36 -30.29 13.18
CA ASP A 158 8.06 -29.68 14.47
C ASP A 158 7.15 -28.45 14.26
N PRO A 159 5.86 -28.52 14.63
CA PRO A 159 4.94 -27.40 14.49
C PRO A 159 5.38 -26.18 15.32
N GLY A 160 6.14 -26.40 16.40
CA GLY A 160 6.69 -25.34 17.25
C GLY A 160 7.75 -24.51 16.50
N ALA A 161 8.72 -25.17 15.86
CA ALA A 161 9.74 -24.51 15.05
C ALA A 161 9.14 -23.73 13.88
N LEU A 162 8.18 -24.32 13.16
CA LEU A 162 7.49 -23.66 12.04
C LEU A 162 6.79 -22.38 12.51
N ARG A 163 6.03 -22.44 13.61
CA ARG A 163 5.32 -21.26 14.13
C ARG A 163 6.27 -20.17 14.61
N ALA A 164 7.31 -20.53 15.36
CA ALA A 164 8.29 -19.58 15.88
C ALA A 164 9.03 -18.83 14.75
N GLN A 165 9.43 -19.53 13.68
CA GLN A 165 10.06 -18.89 12.53
C GLN A 165 9.10 -17.97 11.78
N ALA A 166 7.84 -18.38 11.60
CA ALA A 166 6.83 -17.54 10.97
C ALA A 166 6.54 -16.27 11.79
N GLU A 167 6.46 -16.37 13.12
CA GLU A 167 6.31 -15.22 14.02
C GLU A 167 7.50 -14.25 13.91
N GLY A 168 8.72 -14.76 13.75
CA GLY A 168 9.91 -13.93 13.49
C GLY A 168 9.80 -13.12 12.19
N VAL A 169 9.27 -13.71 11.12
CA VAL A 169 9.00 -13.01 9.86
C VAL A 169 7.90 -11.96 10.08
N ASP A 170 6.78 -12.32 10.71
CA ASP A 170 5.64 -11.41 10.91
C ASP A 170 6.01 -10.17 11.74
N ALA A 171 6.82 -10.36 12.78
CA ALA A 171 7.35 -9.28 13.61
C ALA A 171 8.17 -8.28 12.79
N LEU A 172 9.02 -8.75 11.88
CA LEU A 172 9.78 -7.88 10.99
C LEU A 172 8.86 -7.08 10.05
N LEU A 173 7.80 -7.71 9.51
CA LEU A 173 6.85 -7.05 8.63
C LEU A 173 6.01 -5.99 9.37
N ALA A 174 5.63 -6.24 10.63
CA ALA A 174 4.89 -5.28 11.45
C ALA A 174 5.65 -3.96 11.64
N GLY A 175 6.98 -4.02 11.79
CA GLY A 175 7.83 -2.83 11.91
C GLY A 175 7.97 -1.99 10.63
N SER A 176 7.44 -2.45 9.49
CA SER A 176 7.65 -1.79 8.19
C SER A 176 6.61 -0.72 7.82
N VAL A 177 5.43 -0.75 8.45
CA VAL A 177 4.27 0.07 8.07
C VAL A 177 4.50 1.56 8.29
N THR A 178 5.10 1.96 9.42
CA THR A 178 5.30 3.38 9.79
C THR A 178 6.13 4.14 8.75
N SER A 179 7.19 3.51 8.22
CA SER A 179 8.11 4.11 7.25
C SER A 179 7.44 4.53 5.92
N ARG A 180 6.29 3.93 5.58
CA ARG A 180 5.61 4.15 4.30
C ARG A 180 4.85 5.46 4.25
N ASN A 181 4.28 5.88 5.38
CA ASN A 181 3.56 7.16 5.46
C ASN A 181 4.54 8.32 5.31
N ASP A 182 5.70 8.22 5.97
CA ASP A 182 6.79 9.20 5.85
C ASP A 182 7.31 9.28 4.41
N LEU A 183 7.52 8.12 3.76
CA LEU A 183 7.95 8.06 2.37
C LEU A 183 6.93 8.71 1.42
N ALA A 184 5.66 8.35 1.54
CA ALA A 184 4.59 8.89 0.68
C ALA A 184 4.46 10.41 0.84
N ALA A 185 4.52 10.91 2.09
CA ALA A 185 4.48 12.33 2.38
C ALA A 185 5.69 13.07 1.78
N ALA A 186 6.90 12.51 1.95
CA ALA A 186 8.11 13.10 1.40
C ALA A 186 8.09 13.16 -0.13
N LEU A 187 7.72 12.08 -0.81
CA LEU A 187 7.65 12.05 -2.27
C LEU A 187 6.60 13.01 -2.83
N ALA A 188 5.43 13.13 -2.16
CA ALA A 188 4.41 14.10 -2.54
C ALA A 188 4.92 15.55 -2.41
N ALA A 189 5.65 15.86 -1.34
CA ALA A 189 6.22 17.17 -1.11
C ALA A 189 7.32 17.52 -2.12
N VAL A 190 8.28 16.62 -2.38
CA VAL A 190 9.33 16.85 -3.40
C VAL A 190 8.71 16.99 -4.79
N GLY A 191 7.71 16.18 -5.12
CA GLY A 191 6.98 16.27 -6.39
C GLY A 191 6.25 17.60 -6.61
N GLN A 192 5.87 18.29 -5.53
CA GLN A 192 5.28 19.64 -5.57
C GLN A 192 6.31 20.75 -5.37
N CYS A 193 7.60 20.42 -5.29
CA CYS A 193 8.66 21.36 -4.96
C CYS A 193 8.48 22.07 -3.62
N ARG A 194 8.02 21.32 -2.60
CA ARG A 194 7.73 21.82 -1.25
C ARG A 194 8.51 21.05 -0.20
N ASP A 195 8.80 21.73 0.92
CA ASP A 195 9.44 21.15 2.11
C ASP A 195 10.70 20.33 1.82
N LEU A 196 11.49 20.73 0.83
CA LEU A 196 12.56 19.89 0.25
C LEU A 196 13.59 19.41 1.28
N ASN A 197 14.01 20.28 2.21
CA ASN A 197 14.96 19.89 3.28
C ASN A 197 14.36 18.85 4.24
N ARG A 198 13.07 18.99 4.59
CA ARG A 198 12.36 18.03 5.43
C ARG A 198 12.22 16.70 4.68
N SER A 199 11.82 16.75 3.41
CA SER A 199 11.66 15.57 2.57
C SER A 199 12.97 14.82 2.36
N LEU A 200 14.08 15.53 2.12
CA LEU A 200 15.41 14.93 2.05
C LEU A 200 15.75 14.15 3.33
N THR A 201 15.52 14.77 4.49
CA THR A 201 15.78 14.14 5.80
C THR A 201 14.92 12.88 6.00
N LEU A 202 13.63 12.95 5.65
CA LEU A 202 12.72 11.81 5.72
C LEU A 202 13.15 10.69 4.79
N LEU A 203 13.46 10.98 3.52
CA LEU A 203 13.90 9.97 2.54
C LEU A 203 15.17 9.25 2.99
N GLN A 204 16.16 9.98 3.50
CA GLN A 204 17.37 9.39 4.07
C GLN A 204 17.08 8.51 5.30
N SER A 205 16.12 8.92 6.14
CA SER A 205 15.68 8.13 7.30
C SER A 205 15.01 6.82 6.87
N VAL A 206 14.06 6.87 5.92
CA VAL A 206 13.38 5.70 5.37
C VAL A 206 14.40 4.76 4.73
N ALA A 207 15.34 5.27 3.93
CA ALA A 207 16.39 4.44 3.33
C ALA A 207 17.25 3.70 4.37
N ARG A 208 17.61 4.35 5.48
CA ARG A 208 18.31 3.69 6.60
C ARG A 208 17.45 2.61 7.27
N GLN A 209 16.16 2.87 7.47
CA GLN A 209 15.25 1.87 8.04
C GLN A 209 15.12 0.63 7.13
N ARG A 210 15.04 0.82 5.80
CA ARG A 210 15.02 -0.28 4.82
C ARG A 210 16.29 -1.12 4.85
N ARG A 211 17.47 -0.50 4.97
CA ARG A 211 18.73 -1.24 5.16
C ARG A 211 18.71 -2.08 6.44
N ALA A 212 18.31 -1.49 7.56
CA ALA A 212 18.21 -2.23 8.82
C ALA A 212 17.17 -3.36 8.76
N GLN A 213 16.08 -3.20 8.00
CA GLN A 213 15.10 -4.27 7.75
C GLN A 213 15.66 -5.38 6.86
N ARG A 214 16.44 -5.04 5.83
CA ARG A 214 17.16 -6.01 5.00
C ARG A 214 18.10 -6.85 5.86
N ASP A 215 18.93 -6.22 6.69
CA ASP A 215 19.91 -6.92 7.52
C ASP A 215 19.20 -7.86 8.53
N ARG A 216 18.08 -7.43 9.10
CA ARG A 216 17.23 -8.29 9.93
C ARG A 216 16.59 -9.44 9.13
N ALA A 217 16.16 -9.18 7.90
CA ALA A 217 15.60 -10.21 7.02
C ALA A 217 16.64 -11.28 6.68
N GLU A 218 17.90 -10.88 6.42
CA GLU A 218 19.02 -11.80 6.18
C GLU A 218 19.29 -12.72 7.37
N ALA A 219 19.15 -12.17 8.59
CA ALA A 219 19.35 -12.91 9.84
C ALA A 219 18.21 -13.85 10.24
N LEU A 220 17.07 -13.85 9.53
CA LEU A 220 15.94 -14.74 9.85
C LEU A 220 16.30 -16.20 9.57
N THR A 221 16.06 -17.06 10.56
CA THR A 221 16.01 -18.51 10.40
C THR A 221 14.66 -18.91 9.83
N VAL A 222 14.66 -19.64 8.70
CA VAL A 222 13.47 -19.92 7.87
C VAL A 222 13.46 -21.36 7.30
N ASP A 223 14.29 -22.24 7.84
CA ASP A 223 14.45 -23.63 7.40
C ASP A 223 13.25 -24.53 7.72
N ALA A 224 12.45 -24.19 8.74
CA ALA A 224 11.19 -24.88 9.03
C ALA A 224 10.02 -24.37 8.16
N LEU A 225 10.21 -23.29 7.39
CA LEU A 225 9.18 -22.72 6.54
C LEU A 225 9.25 -23.32 5.13
N ALA A 226 8.10 -23.75 4.60
CA ALA A 226 8.00 -24.23 3.23
C ALA A 226 8.46 -23.14 2.24
N ASP A 227 9.47 -23.44 1.42
CA ASP A 227 10.13 -22.45 0.52
C ASP A 227 10.70 -21.22 1.26
N GLY A 228 11.02 -21.38 2.54
CA GLY A 228 11.50 -20.32 3.43
C GLY A 228 12.75 -19.60 2.94
N PRO A 229 13.80 -20.29 2.47
CA PRO A 229 14.98 -19.63 1.92
C PRO A 229 14.68 -18.71 0.72
N ALA A 230 13.81 -19.13 -0.20
CA ALA A 230 13.42 -18.28 -1.34
C ALA A 230 12.53 -17.12 -0.90
N MET A 231 11.59 -17.37 0.02
CA MET A 231 10.78 -16.33 0.66
C MET A 231 11.67 -15.26 1.28
N ARG A 232 12.63 -15.65 2.14
CA ARG A 232 13.60 -14.73 2.76
C ARG A 232 14.41 -13.97 1.71
N GLY A 233 14.89 -14.65 0.66
CA GLY A 233 15.62 -14.00 -0.44
C GLY A 233 14.83 -12.89 -1.14
N HIS A 234 13.52 -13.11 -1.38
CA HIS A 234 12.64 -12.08 -1.94
C HIS A 234 12.37 -10.94 -0.95
N LEU A 235 12.28 -11.21 0.36
CA LEU A 235 12.13 -10.17 1.38
C LEU A 235 13.37 -9.27 1.45
N VAL A 236 14.57 -9.88 1.46
CA VAL A 236 15.85 -9.18 1.40
C VAL A 236 15.93 -8.30 0.15
N SER A 237 15.58 -8.86 -1.02
CA SER A 237 15.55 -8.13 -2.29
C SER A 237 14.55 -6.97 -2.27
N ALA A 238 13.37 -7.17 -1.66
CA ALA A 238 12.36 -6.13 -1.51
C ALA A 238 12.86 -4.94 -0.68
N PHE A 239 13.52 -5.20 0.45
CA PHE A 239 14.08 -4.15 1.29
C PHE A 239 15.31 -3.49 0.66
N ALA A 240 16.17 -4.25 -0.01
CA ALA A 240 17.32 -3.72 -0.75
C ALA A 240 16.88 -2.74 -1.84
N HIS A 241 16.01 -3.17 -2.76
CA HIS A 241 15.52 -2.31 -3.83
C HIS A 241 14.72 -1.11 -3.30
N SER A 242 13.96 -1.27 -2.20
CA SER A 242 13.25 -0.15 -1.57
C SER A 242 14.23 0.88 -1.02
N GLY A 243 15.27 0.44 -0.29
CA GLY A 243 16.30 1.34 0.24
C GLY A 243 17.07 2.07 -0.86
N ASP A 244 17.44 1.37 -1.94
CA ASP A 244 18.12 1.98 -3.09
C ASP A 244 17.21 2.97 -3.84
N ALA A 245 15.90 2.71 -3.90
CA ALA A 245 14.93 3.64 -4.46
C ALA A 245 14.83 4.91 -3.60
N ASP A 246 14.74 4.75 -2.28
CA ASP A 246 14.65 5.85 -1.32
C ASP A 246 15.91 6.74 -1.35
N ASP A 247 17.10 6.14 -1.48
CA ASP A 247 18.35 6.89 -1.69
C ASP A 247 18.35 7.66 -3.02
N ALA A 248 17.85 7.06 -4.11
CA ALA A 248 17.74 7.75 -5.39
C ALA A 248 16.75 8.93 -5.29
N TYR A 249 15.65 8.78 -4.56
CA TYR A 249 14.74 9.90 -4.29
C TYR A 249 15.36 10.97 -3.39
N ALA A 250 16.16 10.58 -2.39
CA ALA A 250 16.92 11.52 -1.58
C ALA A 250 17.91 12.32 -2.44
N ALA A 251 18.62 11.67 -3.37
CA ALA A 251 19.51 12.34 -4.31
C ALA A 251 18.76 13.32 -5.22
N TRP A 252 17.56 12.94 -5.68
CA TRP A 252 16.69 13.84 -6.45
C TRP A 252 16.22 15.04 -5.61
N ALA A 253 15.82 14.83 -4.36
CA ALA A 253 15.43 15.91 -3.44
C ALA A 253 16.62 16.86 -3.18
N GLN A 254 17.82 16.32 -2.98
CA GLN A 254 19.04 17.10 -2.80
C GLN A 254 19.35 17.97 -4.03
N HIS A 255 19.22 17.39 -5.22
CA HIS A 255 19.40 18.14 -6.46
C HIS A 255 18.31 19.21 -6.64
N SER A 256 17.07 18.91 -6.24
CA SER A 256 15.95 19.84 -6.29
C SER A 256 16.17 21.08 -5.41
N ILE A 257 16.89 20.93 -4.29
CA ILE A 257 17.27 22.05 -3.40
C ILE A 257 18.25 23.00 -4.10
N SER A 258 19.23 22.47 -4.84
CA SER A 258 20.29 23.30 -5.46
C SER A 258 19.90 23.87 -6.82
N SER A 259 19.09 23.13 -7.59
CA SER A 259 18.92 23.36 -9.02
C SER A 259 17.46 23.42 -9.47
N GLY A 260 16.51 23.38 -8.52
CA GLY A 260 15.08 23.39 -8.80
C GLY A 260 14.50 22.00 -9.12
N CYS A 261 13.18 21.87 -9.00
CA CYS A 261 12.47 20.59 -8.99
C CYS A 261 12.15 20.03 -10.38
N SER A 262 13.18 19.85 -11.21
CA SER A 262 13.04 19.12 -12.47
C SER A 262 13.13 17.61 -12.26
N LEU A 263 12.43 16.82 -13.09
CA LEU A 263 12.54 15.36 -13.07
C LEU A 263 13.86 14.93 -13.71
N ASP A 264 14.77 14.38 -12.91
CA ASP A 264 16.13 14.06 -13.34
C ASP A 264 16.39 12.53 -13.43
N ALA A 265 17.67 12.17 -13.60
CA ALA A 265 18.09 10.77 -13.66
C ALA A 265 17.88 10.03 -12.32
N ASN A 266 17.95 10.73 -11.19
CA ASN A 266 17.75 10.16 -9.86
C ASN A 266 16.28 9.80 -9.66
N TRP A 267 15.34 10.67 -10.05
CA TRP A 267 13.90 10.34 -10.04
C TRP A 267 13.59 9.11 -10.89
N ARG A 268 14.13 9.05 -12.12
CA ARG A 268 13.95 7.87 -12.99
C ARG A 268 14.57 6.61 -12.41
N ARG A 269 15.72 6.71 -11.75
CA ARG A 269 16.39 5.60 -11.06
C ARG A 269 15.54 5.09 -9.90
N GLY A 270 15.02 5.98 -9.04
CA GLY A 270 14.15 5.62 -7.94
C GLY A 270 12.89 4.89 -8.40
N ASN A 271 12.25 5.34 -9.48
CA ASN A 271 11.09 4.65 -10.05
C ASN A 271 11.41 3.23 -10.55
N ARG A 272 12.54 3.05 -11.25
CA ARG A 272 12.95 1.70 -11.70
C ARG A 272 13.19 0.76 -10.53
N LEU A 273 13.90 1.22 -9.50
CA LEU A 273 14.19 0.44 -8.29
C LEU A 273 12.92 0.14 -7.49
N SER A 274 11.99 1.11 -7.39
CA SER A 274 10.67 0.92 -6.78
C SER A 274 9.87 -0.18 -7.49
N ASN A 275 9.91 -0.23 -8.82
CA ASN A 275 9.27 -1.31 -9.60
C ASN A 275 9.93 -2.68 -9.33
N GLN A 276 11.26 -2.73 -9.20
CA GLN A 276 11.96 -3.96 -8.82
C GLN A 276 11.62 -4.38 -7.38
N ALA A 277 11.46 -3.43 -6.47
CA ALA A 277 10.99 -3.68 -5.10
C ALA A 277 9.56 -4.25 -5.11
N GLN A 278 8.67 -3.69 -5.94
CA GLN A 278 7.29 -4.17 -6.09
C GLN A 278 7.23 -5.62 -6.60
N ALA A 279 8.08 -5.97 -7.57
CA ALA A 279 8.18 -7.34 -8.06
C ALA A 279 8.65 -8.29 -6.96
N ALA A 280 9.70 -7.93 -6.22
CA ALA A 280 10.20 -8.73 -5.10
C ALA A 280 9.16 -8.90 -3.97
N LYS A 281 8.42 -7.83 -3.62
CA LYS A 281 7.32 -7.90 -2.62
C LYS A 281 6.22 -8.85 -3.06
N THR A 282 5.87 -8.84 -4.34
CA THR A 282 4.88 -9.77 -4.90
C THR A 282 5.34 -11.22 -4.77
N GLU A 283 6.59 -11.51 -5.14
CA GLU A 283 7.16 -12.86 -5.02
C GLU A 283 7.32 -13.33 -3.57
N PHE A 284 7.65 -12.42 -2.66
CA PHE A 284 7.63 -12.70 -1.22
C PHE A 284 6.22 -13.06 -0.74
N LEU A 285 5.21 -12.23 -1.05
CA LEU A 285 3.84 -12.42 -0.59
C LEU A 285 3.20 -13.71 -1.10
N ARG A 286 3.54 -14.11 -2.34
CA ARG A 286 3.11 -15.37 -2.92
C ARG A 286 3.51 -16.58 -2.06
N ARG A 287 4.65 -16.48 -1.35
CA ARG A 287 5.19 -17.51 -0.46
C ARG A 287 4.76 -17.32 0.99
N TRP A 288 4.80 -16.08 1.47
CA TRP A 288 4.45 -15.72 2.84
C TRP A 288 2.99 -15.97 3.16
N ASN A 289 2.03 -15.54 2.32
CA ASN A 289 0.62 -15.59 2.67
C ASN A 289 0.05 -17.02 2.87
N PRO A 290 0.50 -18.06 2.14
CA PRO A 290 0.23 -19.45 2.49
C PRO A 290 0.76 -19.86 3.88
N ILE A 291 2.02 -19.54 4.19
CA ILE A 291 2.65 -19.84 5.49
C ILE A 291 1.92 -19.12 6.63
N ALA A 292 1.63 -17.83 6.46
CA ALA A 292 0.91 -17.04 7.45
C ALA A 292 -0.45 -17.69 7.79
N ARG A 293 -1.20 -18.15 6.77
CA ARG A 293 -2.47 -18.84 6.99
C ARG A 293 -2.32 -20.16 7.73
N SER A 294 -1.32 -20.99 7.38
CA SER A 294 -1.09 -22.26 8.09
C SER A 294 -0.64 -22.06 9.54
N CYS A 295 -0.06 -20.89 9.83
CA CYS A 295 0.35 -20.47 11.17
C CYS A 295 -0.67 -19.57 11.87
N GLU A 296 -1.88 -19.37 11.34
CA GLU A 296 -2.88 -18.44 11.91
C GLU A 296 -2.33 -17.01 12.16
N LEU A 297 -1.40 -16.56 11.32
CA LEU A 297 -0.83 -15.22 11.31
C LEU A 297 -1.51 -14.32 10.26
N PRO A 298 -1.45 -12.98 10.42
CA PRO A 298 -2.01 -12.06 9.45
C PRO A 298 -1.35 -12.21 8.07
N THR A 299 -2.17 -12.32 7.03
CA THR A 299 -1.68 -12.14 5.66
C THR A 299 -1.31 -10.68 5.42
N ARG A 300 -0.37 -10.45 4.50
CA ARG A 300 0.12 -9.13 4.15
C ARG A 300 -0.20 -8.78 2.71
N THR A 301 -0.18 -7.49 2.43
CA THR A 301 -0.26 -6.93 1.09
C THR A 301 1.05 -6.25 0.72
N VAL A 302 1.19 -5.85 -0.54
CA VAL A 302 2.34 -5.03 -0.93
C VAL A 302 2.28 -3.63 -0.28
N ARG A 303 1.25 -3.30 0.50
CA ARG A 303 1.20 -2.10 1.33
C ARG A 303 1.87 -2.27 2.71
N ASP A 304 2.26 -3.49 3.07
CA ASP A 304 2.69 -3.83 4.45
C ASP A 304 4.15 -4.28 4.54
N ILE A 305 4.95 -4.05 3.49
CA ILE A 305 6.36 -4.51 3.33
C ILE A 305 7.28 -3.42 2.79
#